data_AF-A0AAD5XDS4-F1
#
_entry.id   AF-A0AAD5XDS4-F1
#
_cell.length_a   1.000
_cell.length_b   1.000
_cell.length_c   1.000
_cell.angle_alpha   90.00
_cell.angle_beta   90.00
_cell.angle_gamma   90.00
#
_symmetry.space_group_name_H-M   'P 1'
#
loop_
_entity.id
_entity.type
_entity.pdbx_description
1 polymer ?
#
loop_
_entity_poly.entity_id
_entity_poly.type
_entity_poly.pdbx_seq_one_letter_code
_entity_poly.pdbx_strand_id
1 'polypeptide(L)'
;MYIISDNRTHIGSEVKYVSNEALSTKGLAAKKRISNFQFGRFGKMHLPAITSLLLLLFALKATALGLYEPADGKVIWGAWVDSAVAGTPNSYLTAGGDSPTLFDKRLGQNAGVFHLSQNLPLSISPFDGSQLTANLSLIEATKTDAILFLTVYPTSFSDYTDEDIAALAYQLSNITDPTLSSRRVLLR
;
A
#
# COMPACT_ATOMS: atom_id res chain seq x y z
N MET A 1 20.08 -3.06 -1.50
CA MET A 1 19.45 -4.37 -1.77
C MET A 1 18.62 -4.71 -0.54
N TYR A 2 17.30 -4.62 -0.63
CA TYR A 2 16.41 -5.01 0.48
C TYR A 2 15.73 -6.32 0.09
N ILE A 3 15.86 -7.33 0.95
CA ILE A 3 15.10 -8.58 0.90
C ILE A 3 14.01 -8.42 1.96
N ILE A 4 12.74 -8.38 1.55
CA ILE A 4 11.60 -8.34 2.46
C ILE A 4 11.22 -9.80 2.76
N SER A 5 11.42 -10.25 4.00
CA SER A 5 10.95 -11.55 4.47
C SER A 5 9.64 -11.37 5.25
N ASP A 6 8.55 -11.96 4.76
CA ASP A 6 7.24 -12.00 5.42
C ASP A 6 7.32 -12.89 6.67
N ASN A 7 7.02 -12.33 7.84
CA ASN A 7 6.89 -13.08 9.10
C ASN A 7 5.55 -12.73 9.75
N ARG A 8 4.46 -13.25 9.18
CA ARG A 8 3.11 -13.13 9.74
C ARG A 8 2.88 -14.14 10.87
N THR A 9 2.79 -13.65 12.10
CA THR A 9 2.10 -14.32 13.21
C THR A 9 0.72 -13.72 13.42
N HIS A 10 -0.29 -14.59 13.43
CA HIS A 10 -1.70 -14.33 13.72
C HIS A 10 -1.94 -13.70 15.08
N ILE A 11 -2.72 -12.60 15.14
CA ILE A 11 -3.56 -12.27 16.30
C ILE A 11 -4.89 -11.75 15.77
N GLY A 12 -5.98 -12.40 16.18
CA GLY A 12 -7.35 -12.08 15.78
C GLY A 12 -8.02 -11.06 16.71
N SER A 13 -9.01 -10.37 16.15
CA SER A 13 -10.05 -9.69 16.93
C SER A 13 -11.36 -9.71 16.12
N GLU A 14 -12.39 -10.33 16.69
CA GLU A 14 -13.76 -10.40 16.18
C GLU A 14 -14.41 -9.02 16.10
N VAL A 15 -15.09 -8.74 14.98
CA VAL A 15 -16.09 -7.66 14.87
C VAL A 15 -17.46 -8.32 14.74
N LYS A 16 -18.31 -8.13 15.75
CA LYS A 16 -19.71 -8.61 15.78
C LYS A 16 -20.57 -7.77 14.84
N TYR A 17 -21.15 -8.39 13.83
CA TYR A 17 -22.24 -7.80 13.03
C TYR A 17 -23.59 -8.07 13.72
N VAL A 18 -24.34 -7.01 13.96
CA VAL A 18 -25.73 -7.06 14.45
C VAL A 18 -26.65 -7.39 13.28
N SER A 19 -27.37 -8.50 13.38
CA SER A 19 -28.37 -8.95 12.42
C SER A 19 -29.68 -8.15 12.54
N ASN A 20 -30.17 -7.60 11.43
CA ASN A 20 -31.56 -7.14 11.30
C ASN A 20 -32.39 -8.23 10.61
N GLU A 21 -33.12 -9.03 11.38
CA GLU A 21 -34.22 -9.85 10.88
C GLU A 21 -35.52 -9.37 11.52
N ALA A 22 -36.38 -8.76 10.71
CA ALA A 22 -37.79 -8.58 11.02
C ALA A 22 -38.61 -9.46 10.05
N LEU A 23 -39.21 -10.50 10.62
CA LEU A 23 -40.13 -11.41 9.96
C LEU A 23 -41.37 -10.69 9.41
N SER A 24 -41.78 -11.04 8.19
CA SER A 24 -43.18 -11.07 7.80
C SER A 24 -43.39 -12.03 6.63
N THR A 25 -43.91 -13.23 6.91
CA THR A 25 -44.38 -14.18 5.91
C THR A 25 -45.81 -14.62 6.25
N LYS A 26 -46.77 -14.27 5.38
CA LYS A 26 -48.09 -14.92 5.32
C LYS A 26 -48.59 -14.99 3.87
N GLY A 27 -49.00 -16.21 3.50
CA GLY A 27 -49.81 -16.54 2.33
C GLY A 27 -48.99 -16.88 1.08
N LEU A 28 -49.32 -17.86 0.24
CA LEU A 28 -50.44 -18.79 0.19
C LEU A 28 -50.06 -19.89 -0.82
N ALA A 29 -50.66 -21.07 -0.67
CA ALA A 29 -50.31 -22.32 -1.32
C ALA A 29 -50.35 -22.31 -2.87
N ALA A 30 -49.38 -23.00 -3.49
CA ALA A 30 -49.48 -23.52 -4.85
C ALA A 30 -48.89 -24.95 -4.91
N LYS A 31 -49.78 -25.93 -4.76
CA LYS A 31 -49.49 -27.37 -4.90
C LYS A 31 -49.30 -27.69 -6.39
N LYS A 32 -48.08 -27.53 -6.91
CA LYS A 32 -47.73 -27.91 -8.29
C LYS A 32 -47.24 -29.36 -8.32
N ARG A 33 -48.05 -30.23 -8.93
CA ARG A 33 -47.79 -31.66 -9.16
C ARG A 33 -46.67 -31.78 -10.19
N ILE A 34 -45.46 -32.17 -9.78
CA ILE A 34 -44.35 -32.45 -10.68
C ILE A 34 -44.47 -33.93 -11.08
N SER A 35 -44.77 -34.15 -12.35
CA SER A 35 -44.75 -35.46 -13.00
C SER A 35 -43.33 -36.02 -13.04
N ASN A 36 -43.20 -37.31 -12.73
CA ASN A 36 -41.97 -38.09 -12.80
C ASN A 36 -41.24 -37.90 -14.14
N PHE A 37 -40.17 -37.10 -14.13
CA PHE A 37 -39.21 -37.04 -15.21
C PHE A 37 -38.20 -38.16 -14.99
N GLN A 38 -38.34 -39.24 -15.75
CA GLN A 38 -37.38 -40.34 -15.79
C GLN A 38 -36.08 -39.82 -16.42
N PHE A 39 -35.08 -39.55 -15.58
CA PHE A 39 -33.72 -39.32 -16.05
C PHE A 39 -33.21 -40.61 -16.68
N GLY A 40 -33.07 -40.58 -18.01
CA GLY A 40 -32.38 -41.62 -18.77
C GLY A 40 -30.98 -41.85 -18.21
N ARG A 41 -30.54 -43.11 -18.30
CA ARG A 41 -29.21 -43.61 -17.94
C ARG A 41 -28.10 -42.65 -18.37
N PHE A 42 -27.70 -41.74 -17.48
CA PHE A 42 -26.35 -41.23 -17.48
C PHE A 42 -25.48 -42.32 -16.88
N GLY A 43 -24.62 -42.91 -17.70
CA GLY A 43 -23.57 -43.81 -17.25
C GLY A 43 -22.87 -43.18 -16.05
N LYS A 44 -22.51 -44.03 -15.07
CA LYS A 44 -21.86 -43.65 -13.82
C LYS A 44 -20.63 -42.78 -14.13
N MET A 45 -20.83 -41.46 -14.21
CA MET A 45 -19.72 -40.52 -14.23
C MET A 45 -19.16 -40.59 -12.82
N HIS A 46 -17.97 -41.16 -12.72
CA HIS A 46 -17.26 -41.34 -11.48
C HIS A 46 -17.12 -39.97 -10.80
N LEU A 47 -17.87 -39.78 -9.71
CA LEU A 47 -17.79 -38.67 -8.76
C LEU A 47 -16.33 -38.19 -8.44
N PRO A 48 -15.29 -39.06 -8.41
CA PRO A 48 -13.91 -38.59 -8.21
C PRO A 48 -13.31 -37.75 -9.35
N ALA A 49 -13.85 -37.79 -10.58
CA ALA A 49 -13.29 -37.05 -11.70
C ALA A 49 -13.66 -35.55 -11.67
N ILE A 50 -14.88 -35.23 -11.21
CA ILE A 50 -15.37 -33.84 -11.13
C ILE A 50 -14.72 -33.11 -9.94
N THR A 51 -14.47 -33.81 -8.83
CA THR A 51 -13.76 -33.26 -7.67
C THR A 51 -12.28 -32.96 -7.95
N SER A 52 -11.61 -33.79 -8.76
CA SER A 52 -10.21 -33.57 -9.15
C SER A 52 -10.03 -32.35 -10.07
N LEU A 53 -10.99 -32.08 -10.96
CA LEU A 53 -10.96 -30.91 -11.83
C LEU A 53 -11.19 -29.60 -11.06
N LEU A 54 -12.06 -29.62 -10.04
CA LEU A 54 -12.31 -28.46 -9.19
C LEU A 54 -11.07 -28.10 -8.35
N LEU A 55 -10.33 -29.10 -7.85
CA LEU A 55 -9.09 -28.87 -7.07
C LEU A 55 -7.95 -28.29 -7.90
N LEU A 56 -7.85 -28.65 -9.19
CA LEU A 56 -6.86 -28.08 -10.11
C LEU A 56 -7.13 -26.59 -10.42
N LEU A 57 -8.39 -26.16 -10.40
CA LEU A 57 -8.78 -24.75 -10.63
C LEU A 57 -8.43 -23.84 -9.44
N PHE A 58 -8.33 -24.37 -8.22
CA PHE A 58 -7.88 -23.61 -7.03
C PHE A 58 -6.35 -23.58 -6.87
N ALA A 59 -5.61 -24.36 -7.66
CA ALA A 59 -4.15 -24.43 -7.59
C ALA A 59 -3.42 -23.32 -8.38
N LEU A 60 -4.16 -22.48 -9.11
CA LEU A 60 -3.66 -21.17 -9.54
C LEU A 60 -3.54 -20.28 -8.30
N LYS A 61 -2.50 -20.52 -7.52
CA LYS A 61 -2.09 -19.60 -6.47
C LYS A 61 -1.85 -18.26 -7.14
N ALA A 62 -2.74 -17.31 -6.85
CA ALA A 62 -2.49 -15.91 -7.10
C ALA A 62 -1.19 -15.55 -6.38
N THR A 63 -0.08 -15.53 -7.11
CA THR A 63 1.08 -14.70 -6.79
C THR A 63 0.67 -13.27 -7.13
N ALA A 64 -0.31 -12.75 -6.41
CA ALA A 64 -0.59 -11.33 -6.42
C ALA A 64 0.67 -10.68 -5.84
N LEU A 65 1.42 -9.97 -6.67
CA LEU A 65 2.50 -9.12 -6.23
C LEU A 65 1.97 -8.23 -5.10
N GLY A 66 2.75 -8.07 -4.03
CA GLY A 66 2.48 -7.06 -3.03
C GLY A 66 2.27 -5.70 -3.70
N LEU A 67 1.44 -4.84 -3.11
CA LEU A 67 1.22 -3.51 -3.65
C LEU A 67 2.57 -2.80 -3.80
N TYR A 68 2.91 -2.43 -5.04
CA TYR A 68 4.17 -1.81 -5.47
C TYR A 68 5.42 -2.71 -5.48
N GLU A 69 5.27 -4.03 -5.40
CA GLU A 69 6.36 -4.95 -5.72
C GLU A 69 6.67 -4.90 -7.23
N PRO A 70 7.96 -4.94 -7.62
CA PRO A 70 8.33 -5.11 -9.01
C PRO A 70 7.78 -6.43 -9.56
N ALA A 71 7.56 -6.50 -10.88
CA ALA A 71 7.27 -7.77 -11.54
C ALA A 71 8.39 -8.79 -11.28
N ASP A 72 8.04 -10.08 -11.36
CA ASP A 72 9.00 -11.16 -11.10
C ASP A 72 10.29 -11.01 -11.93
N GLY A 73 11.43 -11.20 -11.27
CA GLY A 73 12.76 -10.99 -11.84
C GLY A 73 13.11 -9.53 -12.18
N LYS A 74 12.33 -8.53 -11.74
CA LYS A 74 12.61 -7.10 -11.92
C LYS A 74 13.04 -6.44 -10.62
N VAL A 75 13.74 -5.32 -10.75
CA VAL A 75 14.17 -4.47 -9.63
C VAL A 75 13.76 -3.04 -9.90
N ILE A 76 13.36 -2.32 -8.85
CA ILE A 76 13.14 -0.88 -8.90
C ILE A 76 14.35 -0.20 -8.26
N TRP A 77 14.98 0.70 -9.00
CA TRP A 77 16.09 1.50 -8.51
C TRP A 77 15.59 2.80 -7.90
N GLY A 78 16.21 3.18 -6.78
CA GLY A 78 15.89 4.41 -6.07
C GLY A 78 17.02 4.83 -5.15
N ALA A 79 16.91 6.03 -4.62
CA ALA A 79 17.93 6.61 -3.75
C ALA A 79 17.33 7.46 -2.62
N TRP A 80 18.03 7.46 -1.49
CA TRP A 80 18.00 8.55 -0.53
C TRP A 80 18.92 9.64 -1.07
N VAL A 81 18.38 10.83 -1.30
CA VAL A 81 19.15 12.01 -1.73
C VAL A 81 19.29 12.96 -0.56
N ASP A 82 20.51 13.41 -0.28
CA ASP A 82 20.74 14.41 0.76
C ASP A 82 20.47 15.81 0.21
N SER A 83 19.22 16.24 0.38
CA SER A 83 18.75 17.56 -0.06
C SER A 83 19.07 18.68 0.92
N ALA A 84 19.75 18.41 2.04
CA ALA A 84 20.17 19.46 2.96
C ALA A 84 21.15 20.40 2.25
N VAL A 85 21.11 21.70 2.56
CA VAL A 85 22.02 22.66 1.93
C VAL A 85 23.47 22.28 2.27
N ALA A 86 24.32 22.17 1.25
CA ALA A 86 25.73 21.86 1.46
C ALA A 86 26.39 22.94 2.35
N GLY A 87 27.17 22.51 3.34
CA GLY A 87 27.89 23.43 4.23
C GLY A 87 27.05 24.07 5.35
N THR A 88 25.84 23.57 5.62
CA THR A 88 25.05 24.03 6.77
C THR A 88 25.79 23.67 8.08
N PRO A 89 26.10 24.62 8.98
CA PRO A 89 26.99 24.41 10.15
C PRO A 89 26.54 23.39 11.21
N ASN A 90 25.38 22.74 11.02
CA ASN A 90 24.78 21.75 11.90
C ASN A 90 24.80 20.33 11.30
N SER A 91 25.05 20.20 9.99
CA SER A 91 25.12 18.89 9.35
C SER A 91 26.47 18.24 9.66
N TYR A 92 26.46 17.05 10.25
CA TYR A 92 27.65 16.19 10.35
C TYR A 92 28.19 15.78 8.97
N LEU A 93 27.51 16.17 7.89
CA LEU A 93 27.88 15.92 6.51
C LEU A 93 28.31 17.24 5.86
N THR A 94 29.58 17.32 5.48
CA THR A 94 30.12 18.36 4.59
C THR A 94 29.54 18.25 3.18
N ALA A 95 28.93 17.11 2.86
CA ALA A 95 28.21 16.83 1.63
C ALA A 95 26.71 17.13 1.81
N GLY A 96 26.08 17.65 0.76
CA GLY A 96 24.67 18.02 0.68
C GLY A 96 24.38 18.63 -0.69
N GLY A 97 23.21 19.21 -0.87
CA GLY A 97 22.80 19.88 -2.11
C GLY A 97 22.47 18.91 -3.25
N ASP A 98 22.20 17.65 -2.91
CA ASP A 98 21.71 16.68 -3.89
C ASP A 98 20.20 16.86 -4.13
N SER A 99 19.68 16.23 -5.16
CA SER A 99 18.23 16.20 -5.43
C SER A 99 17.86 15.02 -6.31
N PRO A 100 16.59 14.64 -6.36
CA PRO A 100 16.10 13.62 -7.29
C PRO A 100 16.50 13.91 -8.74
N THR A 101 16.38 15.16 -9.19
CA THR A 101 16.77 15.58 -10.55
C THR A 101 18.27 15.44 -10.80
N LEU A 102 19.12 15.79 -9.84
CA LEU A 102 20.58 15.62 -9.97
C LEU A 102 20.96 14.14 -9.96
N PHE A 103 20.27 13.33 -9.15
CA PHE A 103 20.45 11.88 -9.13
C PHE A 103 20.09 11.24 -10.47
N ASP A 104 18.92 11.55 -11.04
CA ASP A 104 18.50 11.04 -12.36
C ASP A 104 19.50 11.41 -13.46
N LYS A 105 20.01 12.65 -13.42
CA LYS A 105 21.05 13.10 -14.34
C LYS A 105 22.33 12.26 -14.24
N ARG A 106 22.74 11.88 -13.03
CA ARG A 106 23.93 11.02 -12.81
C ARG A 106 23.66 9.57 -13.19
N LEU A 107 22.45 9.08 -12.92
CA LEU A 107 22.01 7.73 -13.27
C LEU A 107 21.86 7.56 -14.79
N GLY A 108 21.58 8.65 -15.52
CA GLY A 108 21.35 8.64 -16.97
C GLY A 108 19.94 8.14 -17.35
N GLN A 109 19.06 7.96 -16.37
CA GLN A 109 17.67 7.53 -16.50
C GLN A 109 16.90 7.95 -15.24
N ASN A 110 15.57 7.89 -15.30
CA ASN A 110 14.70 8.21 -14.17
C ASN A 110 14.70 7.07 -13.14
N ALA A 111 14.95 7.39 -11.88
CA ALA A 111 14.75 6.47 -10.78
C ALA A 111 13.26 6.17 -10.57
N GLY A 112 12.93 4.96 -10.13
CA GLY A 112 11.55 4.56 -9.87
C GLY A 112 11.07 4.89 -8.46
N VAL A 113 11.99 5.16 -7.53
CA VAL A 113 11.70 5.46 -6.12
C VAL A 113 12.65 6.56 -5.62
N PHE A 114 12.13 7.51 -4.85
CA PHE A 114 12.93 8.44 -4.08
C PHE A 114 12.58 8.36 -2.60
N HIS A 115 13.62 8.30 -1.77
CA HIS A 115 13.50 8.14 -0.33
C HIS A 115 13.65 9.50 0.35
N LEU A 116 12.61 9.93 1.07
CA LEU A 116 12.60 11.11 1.93
C LEU A 116 12.23 10.72 3.36
N SER A 117 12.47 11.62 4.31
CA SER A 117 12.10 11.43 5.70
C SER A 117 11.40 12.63 6.31
N GLN A 118 10.56 12.38 7.31
CA GLN A 118 10.00 13.41 8.19
C GLN A 118 9.91 12.88 9.63
N ASN A 119 9.71 13.79 10.57
CA ASN A 119 9.52 13.44 11.98
C ASN A 119 8.03 13.25 12.33
N LEU A 120 7.76 12.54 13.42
CA LEU A 120 6.46 12.47 14.09
C LEU A 120 6.62 12.71 15.60
N PRO A 121 5.88 13.66 16.20
CA PRO A 121 5.07 14.70 15.56
C PRO A 121 5.85 15.52 14.53
N LEU A 122 5.14 16.15 13.59
CA LEU A 122 5.76 17.02 12.60
C LEU A 122 6.47 18.17 13.32
N SER A 123 7.73 18.38 12.98
CA SER A 123 8.48 19.54 13.48
C SER A 123 7.87 20.82 12.92
N ILE A 124 7.88 21.90 13.69
CA ILE A 124 7.41 23.21 13.24
C ILE A 124 8.61 24.06 12.83
N SER A 125 8.53 24.66 11.66
CA SER A 125 9.52 25.61 11.16
C SER A 125 9.58 26.83 12.08
N PRO A 126 10.76 27.21 12.60
CA PRO A 126 10.90 28.41 13.43
C PRO A 126 10.80 29.71 12.62
N PHE A 127 10.80 29.64 11.28
CA PHE A 127 10.82 30.81 10.41
C PHE A 127 9.41 31.25 9.99
N ASP A 128 8.53 30.30 9.67
CA ASP A 128 7.20 30.56 9.13
C ASP A 128 6.08 29.84 9.88
N GLY A 129 6.41 29.03 10.90
CA GLY A 129 5.43 28.28 11.69
C GLY A 129 4.78 27.12 10.94
N SER A 130 5.25 26.79 9.74
CA SER A 130 4.70 25.68 8.96
C SER A 130 5.16 24.32 9.50
N GLN A 131 4.38 23.27 9.22
CA GLN A 131 4.80 21.90 9.50
C GLN A 131 5.86 21.44 8.50
N LEU A 132 6.98 20.91 9.03
CA LEU A 132 8.09 20.39 8.26
C LEU A 132 7.79 18.95 7.82
N THR A 133 7.08 18.83 6.70
CA THR A 133 6.82 17.57 6.02
C THR A 133 7.97 17.20 5.07
N ALA A 134 8.00 15.95 4.62
CA ALA A 134 8.91 15.57 3.53
C ALA A 134 8.64 16.42 2.28
N ASN A 135 9.68 17.05 1.74
CA ASN A 135 9.55 17.99 0.62
C ASN A 135 9.28 17.26 -0.70
N LEU A 136 7.99 17.06 -1.00
CA LEU A 136 7.55 16.35 -2.20
C LEU A 136 7.93 17.05 -3.50
N SER A 137 8.08 18.39 -3.48
CA SER A 137 8.45 19.17 -4.66
C SER A 137 9.81 18.77 -5.25
N LEU A 138 10.69 18.18 -4.44
CA LEU A 138 11.95 17.58 -4.92
C LEU A 138 11.71 16.43 -5.91
N ILE A 139 10.71 15.58 -5.65
CA ILE A 139 10.34 14.47 -6.52
C ILE A 139 9.54 15.00 -7.72
N GLU A 140 8.62 15.93 -7.49
CA GLU A 140 7.80 16.53 -8.56
C GLU A 140 8.66 17.23 -9.62
N ALA A 141 9.79 17.82 -9.23
CA ALA A 141 10.75 18.43 -10.13
C ALA A 141 11.33 17.45 -11.17
N THR A 142 11.34 16.14 -10.90
CA THR A 142 11.74 15.11 -11.88
C THR A 142 10.74 14.94 -13.02
N LYS A 143 9.48 15.40 -12.82
CA LYS A 143 8.35 15.19 -13.76
C LYS A 143 8.08 13.70 -14.04
N THR A 144 8.23 12.87 -13.02
CA THR A 144 7.99 11.42 -13.09
C THR A 144 6.94 10.95 -12.09
N ASP A 145 6.48 9.72 -12.28
CA ASP A 145 5.60 8.98 -11.37
C ASP A 145 6.37 8.17 -10.31
N ALA A 146 7.63 8.55 -10.04
CA ALA A 146 8.48 7.89 -9.04
C ALA A 146 7.77 7.75 -7.69
N ILE A 147 7.88 6.58 -7.08
CA ILE A 147 7.27 6.26 -5.79
C ILE A 147 7.97 7.08 -4.70
N LEU A 148 7.20 7.68 -3.79
CA LEU A 148 7.75 8.24 -2.56
C LEU A 148 7.97 7.10 -1.57
N PHE A 149 9.21 6.85 -1.18
CA PHE A 149 9.52 6.05 -0.01
C PHE A 149 9.67 7.01 1.18
N LEU A 150 8.68 7.06 2.06
CA LEU A 150 8.66 7.96 3.21
C LEU A 150 9.08 7.20 4.46
N THR A 151 10.16 7.63 5.11
CA THR A 151 10.43 7.23 6.50
C THR A 151 9.87 8.24 7.47
N VAL A 152 9.14 7.75 8.46
CA VAL A 152 8.64 8.56 9.56
C VAL A 152 9.44 8.22 10.80
N TYR A 153 10.24 9.18 11.28
CA TYR A 153 11.00 9.02 12.51
C TYR A 153 10.20 9.55 13.70
N PRO A 154 9.93 8.72 14.72
CA PRO A 154 9.41 9.25 15.97
C PRO A 154 10.48 10.15 16.60
N THR A 155 10.09 11.36 17.01
CA THR A 155 10.97 12.24 17.81
C THR A 155 11.25 11.61 19.17
N SER A 156 10.26 10.88 19.69
CA SER A 156 10.33 9.99 20.84
C SER A 156 9.25 8.92 20.70
N PHE A 157 9.48 7.73 21.25
CA PHE A 157 8.48 6.65 21.24
C PHE A 157 7.32 6.89 22.21
N SER A 158 7.39 7.90 23.08
CA SER A 158 6.34 8.27 24.02
C SER A 158 5.55 9.52 23.62
N ASP A 159 5.97 10.24 22.58
CA ASP A 159 5.57 11.66 22.41
C ASP A 159 4.74 11.91 21.13
N TYR A 160 4.12 10.88 20.55
CA TYR A 160 3.15 11.05 19.46
C TYR A 160 1.75 10.68 19.92
N THR A 161 0.77 11.39 19.38
CA THR A 161 -0.67 11.28 19.71
C THR A 161 -1.45 10.64 18.57
N ASP A 162 -2.71 10.27 18.83
CA ASP A 162 -3.62 9.81 17.78
C ASP A 162 -3.87 10.93 16.75
N GLU A 163 -3.83 12.20 17.16
CA GLU A 163 -3.91 13.35 16.28
C GLU A 163 -2.73 13.43 15.30
N ASP A 164 -1.52 13.09 15.74
CA ASP A 164 -0.34 13.05 14.88
C ASP A 164 -0.45 11.93 13.82
N ILE A 165 -0.98 10.77 14.22
CA ILE A 165 -1.27 9.67 13.30
C ILE A 165 -2.36 10.06 12.30
N ALA A 166 -3.42 10.74 12.76
CA ALA A 166 -4.48 11.24 11.89
C ALA A 166 -3.97 12.28 10.89
N ALA A 167 -3.07 13.17 11.32
CA ALA A 167 -2.41 14.15 10.45
C ALA A 167 -1.53 13.48 9.39
N LEU A 168 -0.75 12.46 9.77
CA LEU A 168 0.02 11.65 8.82
C LEU A 168 -0.90 10.94 7.82
N ALA A 169 -1.99 10.33 8.28
CA ALA A 169 -2.95 9.66 7.41
C ALA A 169 -3.58 10.63 6.40
N TYR A 170 -3.95 11.84 6.84
CA TYR A 170 -4.47 12.90 5.97
C TYR A 170 -3.45 13.38 4.94
N GLN A 171 -2.18 13.52 5.33
CA GLN A 171 -1.09 13.83 4.40
C GLN A 171 -0.96 12.74 3.33
N LEU A 172 -0.93 11.47 3.74
CA LEU A 172 -0.81 10.34 2.83
C LEU A 172 -2.02 10.20 1.90
N SER A 173 -3.23 10.50 2.37
CA SER A 173 -4.42 10.49 1.50
C SER A 173 -4.32 11.56 0.42
N ASN A 174 -3.85 12.76 0.74
CA ASN A 174 -3.69 13.83 -0.26
C ASN A 174 -2.61 13.50 -1.30
N ILE A 175 -1.51 12.84 -0.89
CA ILE A 175 -0.44 12.42 -1.81
C ILE A 175 -0.93 11.31 -2.75
N THR A 176 -1.74 10.38 -2.23
CA THR A 176 -2.22 9.22 -3.00
C THR A 176 -3.50 9.50 -3.79
N ASP A 177 -4.18 10.62 -3.53
CA ASP A 177 -5.42 11.02 -4.23
C ASP A 177 -5.16 11.24 -5.73
N PRO A 178 -5.89 10.54 -6.63
CA PRO A 178 -5.70 10.62 -8.08
C PRO A 178 -6.08 11.98 -8.69
N THR A 179 -6.84 12.81 -7.99
CA THR A 179 -7.22 14.16 -8.40
C THR A 179 -6.22 15.22 -7.94
N LEU A 180 -5.31 14.84 -7.03
CA LEU A 180 -4.25 15.71 -6.52
C LEU A 180 -2.90 15.27 -7.10
N SER A 181 -2.14 14.43 -6.38
CA SER A 181 -0.79 14.02 -6.79
C SER A 181 -0.75 12.64 -7.46
N SER A 182 -1.70 11.75 -7.16
CA SER A 182 -1.75 10.36 -7.64
C SER A 182 -0.45 9.57 -7.37
N ARG A 183 0.35 10.01 -6.39
CA ARG A 183 1.67 9.45 -6.15
C ARG A 183 1.57 8.28 -5.20
N ARG A 184 2.22 7.19 -5.59
CA ARG A 184 2.38 5.99 -4.76
C ARG A 184 3.32 6.28 -3.60
N VAL A 185 2.96 5.80 -2.41
CA VAL A 185 3.77 5.96 -1.20
C VAL A 185 4.08 4.59 -0.58
N LEU A 186 5.34 4.37 -0.25
CA LEU A 186 5.84 3.30 0.60
C LEU A 186 6.20 3.90 1.95
N LEU A 187 5.56 3.44 3.03
CA LEU A 187 5.79 3.95 4.38
C LEU A 187 6.74 3.04 5.15
N ARG A 188 7.71 3.64 5.85
CA ARG A 188 8.60 2.96 6.79
C ARG A 188 8.61 3.67 8.14
#